data_AF-A0A820TBT3-F1
#
_entry.id   AF-A0A820TBT3-F1
#
_cell.length_a   1.000
_cell.length_b   1.000
_cell.length_c   1.000
_cell.angle_alpha   90.00
_cell.angle_beta   90.00
_cell.angle_gamma   90.00
#
_symmetry.space_group_name_H-M   'P 1'
#
loop_
_entity.id
_entity.type
_entity.pdbx_description
1 polymer ?
#
loop_
_entity_poly.entity_id
_entity_poly.type
_entity_poly.pdbx_seq_one_letter_code
_entity_poly.pdbx_strand_id
1 'polypeptide(L)'
;MDRPTSTAINRATEYDKLQQILDKVRDLKQSLANFFTEYEHGQPSWPTILDQMNVLSSQITTLRTSVRHILPLLRTNSIMPMCLSPENDLTVEQLTERRLSIFNHDFMPQLLRTKNLPEIEERERL
;
A
#
# COMPACT_ATOMS: atom_id res chain seq x y z
N MET A 1 -1.07 -38.86 9.84
CA MET A 1 -0.86 -37.59 10.56
C MET A 1 0.27 -36.87 9.85
N ASP A 2 -0.07 -36.08 8.84
CA ASP A 2 0.93 -35.40 8.01
C ASP A 2 1.38 -34.11 8.69
N ARG A 3 2.65 -34.05 9.09
CA ARG A 3 3.27 -32.81 9.57
C ARG A 3 3.25 -31.78 8.44
N PRO A 4 2.79 -30.54 8.65
CA PRO A 4 2.91 -29.51 7.63
C PRO A 4 4.39 -29.33 7.29
N THR A 5 4.70 -29.49 6.00
CA THR A 5 6.04 -29.36 5.43
C THR A 5 6.56 -27.95 5.74
N SER A 6 7.83 -27.82 6.18
CA SER A 6 8.45 -26.54 6.60
C SER A 6 8.22 -25.37 5.63
N THR A 7 8.07 -25.64 4.34
CA THR A 7 7.71 -24.68 3.28
C THR A 7 6.34 -24.00 3.47
N ALA A 8 5.33 -24.73 3.96
CA ALA A 8 3.99 -24.17 4.20
C ALA A 8 3.96 -23.21 5.38
N ILE A 9 4.75 -23.50 6.43
CA ILE A 9 4.89 -22.64 7.61
C ILE A 9 5.58 -21.32 7.23
N ASN A 10 6.64 -21.38 6.41
CA ASN A 10 7.34 -20.20 5.94
C ASN A 10 6.43 -19.27 5.12
N ARG A 11 5.63 -19.81 4.19
CA ARG A 11 4.66 -19.00 3.42
C ARG A 11 3.60 -18.32 4.28
N ALA A 12 3.12 -18.99 5.32
CA ALA A 12 2.16 -18.39 6.26
C ALA A 12 2.77 -17.20 7.02
N THR A 13 4.04 -17.31 7.45
CA THR A 13 4.76 -16.21 8.10
C THR A 13 5.05 -15.04 7.15
N GLU A 14 5.31 -15.33 5.87
CA GLU A 14 5.48 -14.31 4.83
C GLU A 14 4.18 -13.52 4.59
N TYR A 15 3.05 -14.22 4.51
CA TYR A 15 1.74 -13.59 4.38
C TYR A 15 1.42 -12.67 5.55
N ASP A 16 1.69 -13.11 6.78
CA ASP A 16 1.48 -12.28 7.98
C ASP A 16 2.30 -10.98 7.95
N LYS A 17 3.57 -11.05 7.52
CA LYS A 17 4.42 -9.85 7.35
C LYS A 17 3.88 -8.89 6.30
N LEU A 18 3.31 -9.40 5.21
CA LEU A 18 2.68 -8.57 4.17
C LEU A 18 1.40 -7.92 4.70
N GLN A 19 0.59 -8.67 5.45
CA GLN A 19 -0.63 -8.17 6.08
C GLN A 19 -0.33 -7.02 7.04
N GLN A 20 0.69 -7.16 7.89
CA GLN A 20 1.12 -6.09 8.80
C GLN A 20 1.50 -4.80 8.07
N ILE A 21 2.07 -4.89 6.87
CA ILE A 21 2.41 -3.71 6.06
C ILE A 21 1.17 -3.12 5.41
N LEU A 22 0.25 -3.97 4.94
CA LEU A 22 -1.02 -3.52 4.40
C LEU A 22 -1.82 -2.75 5.46
N ASP A 23 -1.84 -3.23 6.70
CA ASP A 23 -2.52 -2.56 7.80
C ASP A 23 -1.88 -1.19 8.11
N LYS A 24 -0.54 -1.10 8.14
CA LYS A 24 0.17 0.20 8.28
C LYS A 24 -0.14 1.19 7.15
N VAL A 25 -0.27 0.70 5.91
CA VAL A 25 -0.67 1.53 4.77
C VAL A 25 -2.11 2.02 4.93
N ARG A 26 -3.02 1.15 5.40
CA ARG A 26 -4.41 1.51 5.68
C ARG A 26 -4.49 2.60 6.77
N ASP A 27 -3.73 2.45 7.85
CA ASP A 27 -3.69 3.43 8.94
C ASP A 27 -3.17 4.80 8.47
N LEU A 28 -2.13 4.81 7.62
CA LEU A 28 -1.60 6.02 7.02
C LEU A 28 -2.62 6.70 6.10
N LYS A 29 -3.32 5.92 5.25
CA LYS A 29 -4.42 6.44 4.41
C LYS A 29 -5.51 7.06 5.25
N GLN A 30 -5.94 6.40 6.32
CA GLN A 30 -6.97 6.93 7.21
C GLN A 30 -6.51 8.22 7.89
N SER A 31 -5.25 8.29 8.32
CA SER A 31 -4.66 9.48 8.93
C SER A 31 -4.63 10.66 7.94
N LEU A 32 -4.29 10.41 6.67
CA LEU A 32 -4.36 11.41 5.61
C LEU A 32 -5.79 11.87 5.30
N ALA A 33 -6.75 10.93 5.23
CA ALA A 33 -8.15 11.26 5.00
C ALA A 33 -8.72 12.14 6.12
N ASN A 34 -8.40 11.81 7.38
CA ASN A 34 -8.77 12.61 8.54
C ASN A 34 -8.14 14.01 8.47
N PHE A 35 -6.85 14.09 8.14
CA PHE A 35 -6.15 15.37 7.98
C PHE A 35 -6.81 16.27 6.93
N PHE A 36 -7.15 15.73 5.76
CA PHE A 36 -7.85 16.51 4.73
C PHE A 36 -9.25 16.93 5.18
N THR A 37 -9.99 16.05 5.84
CA THR A 37 -11.33 16.36 6.36
C THR A 37 -11.27 17.51 7.37
N GLU A 38 -10.33 17.47 8.31
CA GLU A 38 -10.15 18.53 9.29
C GLU A 38 -9.75 19.86 8.66
N TYR A 39 -8.89 19.81 7.63
CA TYR A 39 -8.48 20.98 6.87
C TYR A 39 -9.66 21.63 6.14
N GLU A 40 -10.50 20.83 5.49
CA GLU A 40 -11.68 21.29 4.74
C GLU A 40 -12.74 21.92 5.65
N HIS A 41 -12.97 21.37 6.84
CA HIS A 41 -14.08 21.79 7.70
C HIS A 41 -13.72 22.91 8.68
N GLY A 42 -12.44 23.09 9.03
CA GLY A 42 -12.07 23.85 10.23
C GLY A 42 -10.95 24.88 10.11
N GLN A 43 -10.20 24.96 8.99
CA GLN A 43 -8.96 25.75 8.88
C GLN A 43 -8.13 25.68 10.19
N PRO A 44 -7.58 24.50 10.52
CA PRO A 44 -6.92 24.26 11.80
C PRO A 44 -5.75 25.23 12.01
N SER A 45 -5.49 25.56 13.28
CA SER A 45 -4.36 26.42 13.63
C SER A 45 -3.03 25.81 13.15
N TRP A 46 -2.06 26.65 12.79
CA TRP A 46 -0.74 26.19 12.35
C TRP A 46 -0.08 25.17 13.31
N PRO A 47 -0.13 25.33 14.64
CA PRO A 47 0.38 24.31 15.57
C PRO A 47 -0.29 22.95 15.42
N THR A 48 -1.61 22.91 15.17
CA THR A 48 -2.37 21.67 14.96
C THR A 48 -1.94 20.97 13.68
N ILE A 49 -1.78 21.73 12.59
CA ILE A 49 -1.29 21.21 11.31
C ILE A 49 0.10 20.60 11.49
N LEU A 50 1.00 21.31 12.17
CA LEU A 50 2.37 20.86 12.39
C LEU A 50 2.41 19.55 13.20
N ASP A 51 1.59 19.44 14.25
CA ASP A 51 1.51 18.21 15.05
C ASP A 51 1.02 17.02 14.21
N GLN A 52 -0.03 17.22 13.40
CA GLN A 52 -0.53 16.20 12.48
C GLN A 52 0.51 15.79 11.43
N MET A 53 1.26 16.75 10.88
CA MET A 53 2.36 16.47 9.95
C MET A 53 3.48 15.66 10.62
N ASN A 54 3.79 15.94 11.89
CA ASN A 54 4.77 15.15 12.65
C ASN A 54 4.31 13.70 12.82
N VAL A 55 3.03 13.49 13.14
CA VAL A 55 2.43 12.15 13.22
C VAL A 55 2.53 11.42 11.89
N LEU A 56 2.12 12.06 10.79
CA LEU A 56 2.21 11.47 9.44
C LEU A 56 3.66 11.13 9.07
N SER A 57 4.61 12.02 9.36
CA SER A 57 6.04 11.77 9.12
C SER A 57 6.56 10.56 9.90
N SER A 58 6.14 10.40 11.15
CA SER A 58 6.48 9.25 11.99
C SER A 58 5.90 7.94 11.43
N GLN A 59 4.64 7.97 11.00
CA GLN A 59 3.98 6.82 10.36
C GLN A 59 4.71 6.41 9.06
N ILE A 60 5.06 7.37 8.20
CA ILE A 60 5.82 7.13 6.97
C ILE A 60 7.19 6.52 7.28
N THR A 61 7.89 7.05 8.29
CA THR A 61 9.20 6.53 8.71
C THR A 61 9.11 5.08 9.22
N THR A 62 8.06 4.78 9.98
CA THR A 62 7.77 3.43 10.48
C THR A 62 7.43 2.48 9.34
N LEU A 63 6.61 2.92 8.38
CA LEU A 63 6.28 2.15 7.17
C LEU A 63 7.55 1.86 6.36
N ARG A 64 8.38 2.88 6.09
CA ARG A 64 9.65 2.73 5.37
C ARG A 64 10.57 1.70 6.02
N THR A 65 10.66 1.71 7.35
CA THR A 65 11.48 0.77 8.11
C THR A 65 10.93 -0.66 8.00
N SER A 66 9.61 -0.81 8.11
CA SER A 66 8.92 -2.10 7.97
C SER A 66 9.10 -2.70 6.58
N VAL A 67 8.92 -1.89 5.52
CA VAL A 67 9.14 -2.29 4.13
C VAL A 67 10.59 -2.71 3.90
N ARG A 68 11.56 -2.00 4.49
CA ARG A 68 12.97 -2.36 4.39
C ARG A 68 13.27 -3.75 4.99
N HIS A 69 12.62 -4.10 6.10
CA HIS A 69 12.79 -5.42 6.72
C HIS A 69 12.25 -6.57 5.86
N ILE A 70 11.19 -6.33 5.07
CA ILE A 70 10.62 -7.33 4.17
C ILE A 70 11.18 -7.27 2.74
N LEU A 71 12.08 -6.33 2.44
CA LEU A 71 12.62 -6.14 1.10
C LEU A 71 13.23 -7.42 0.49
N PRO A 72 13.95 -8.28 1.26
CA PRO A 72 14.42 -9.55 0.72
C PRO A 72 13.28 -10.45 0.23
N LEU A 73 12.17 -10.52 0.99
CA LEU A 73 10.97 -11.28 0.63
C LEU A 73 10.31 -10.71 -0.63
N LEU A 74 10.23 -9.38 -0.76
CA LEU A 74 9.63 -8.73 -1.92
C LEU A 74 10.47 -8.92 -3.19
N ARG A 75 11.80 -9.03 -3.06
CA ARG A 75 12.70 -9.23 -4.21
C ARG A 75 12.66 -10.64 -4.76
N THR A 76 12.35 -11.65 -3.94
CA THR A 76 12.27 -13.04 -4.37
C THR A 76 10.92 -13.44 -4.96
N ASN A 77 9.89 -12.60 -4.77
CA ASN A 77 8.54 -12.85 -5.25
C ASN A 77 8.18 -11.89 -6.39
N SER A 78 7.54 -12.42 -7.42
CA SER A 78 6.99 -11.60 -8.52
C SER A 78 5.48 -11.66 -8.51
N ILE A 79 4.85 -10.53 -8.82
CA ILE A 79 3.39 -10.43 -8.92
C ILE A 79 3.05 -10.41 -10.41
N MET A 80 2.19 -11.34 -10.84
CA MET A 80 1.66 -11.42 -12.19
C MET A 80 0.13 -11.58 -12.10
N PRO A 81 -0.64 -10.88 -12.93
CA PRO A 81 -2.07 -11.11 -13.05
C PRO A 81 -2.33 -12.52 -13.61
N MET A 82 -3.11 -13.33 -12.90
CA MET A 82 -3.46 -14.69 -13.33
C MET A 82 -4.67 -14.72 -14.26
N CYS A 83 -5.59 -13.76 -14.10
CA CYS A 83 -6.80 -13.63 -14.88
C CYS A 83 -7.12 -12.15 -15.08
N LEU A 84 -7.56 -11.79 -16.28
CA LEU A 84 -8.03 -10.45 -16.61
C LEU A 84 -9.45 -10.60 -17.13
N SER A 85 -10.38 -9.82 -16.57
CA SER A 85 -11.78 -9.86 -16.94
C SER A 85 -12.29 -8.45 -17.24
N PRO A 86 -13.05 -8.27 -18.34
CA PRO A 86 -13.74 -7.02 -18.62
C PRO A 86 -15.02 -6.85 -17.78
N GLU A 87 -15.42 -7.88 -17.02
CA GLU A 87 -16.61 -7.85 -16.18
C GLU A 87 -16.33 -7.15 -14.85
N ASN A 88 -17.39 -6.54 -14.28
CA ASN A 88 -17.31 -5.96 -12.95
C ASN A 88 -17.13 -7.08 -11.91
N ASP A 89 -16.09 -6.96 -11.09
CA ASP A 89 -15.83 -7.90 -10.00
C ASP A 89 -15.99 -7.17 -8.64
N LEU A 90 -17.08 -7.48 -7.95
CA LEU A 90 -17.39 -6.93 -6.62
C LEU A 90 -16.30 -7.26 -5.60
N THR A 91 -15.59 -8.37 -5.75
CA THR A 91 -14.50 -8.77 -4.86
C THR A 91 -13.30 -7.84 -5.05
N VAL A 92 -12.93 -7.59 -6.31
CA VAL A 92 -11.88 -6.62 -6.65
C VAL A 92 -12.25 -5.22 -6.18
N GLU A 93 -13.51 -4.83 -6.36
CA GLU A 93 -14.01 -3.54 -5.92
C GLU A 93 -13.89 -3.38 -4.40
N GLN A 94 -14.29 -4.38 -3.62
CA GLN A 94 -14.16 -4.36 -2.16
C GLN A 94 -12.69 -4.32 -1.72
N LEU A 95 -11.84 -5.19 -2.28
CA LEU A 95 -10.42 -5.28 -1.92
C LEU A 95 -9.64 -4.02 -2.28
N THR A 96 -10.04 -3.33 -3.35
CA THR A 96 -9.38 -2.09 -3.79
C THR A 96 -9.97 -0.84 -3.17
N GLU A 97 -10.89 -0.96 -2.20
CA GLU A 97 -11.58 0.18 -1.58
C GLU A 97 -12.33 1.03 -2.64
N ARG A 98 -13.01 0.35 -3.57
CA ARG A 98 -13.76 0.93 -4.70
C ARG A 98 -12.92 1.74 -5.70
N ARG A 99 -11.59 1.60 -5.67
CA ARG A 99 -10.71 2.24 -6.66
C ARG A 99 -10.77 1.55 -8.03
N LEU A 100 -11.16 0.28 -8.06
CA LEU A 100 -11.18 -0.50 -9.28
C LEU A 100 -12.40 -1.42 -9.32
N SER A 101 -13.31 -1.22 -10.27
CA SER A 101 -14.45 -2.11 -10.51
C SER A 101 -14.16 -3.21 -11.53
N ILE A 102 -13.18 -2.99 -12.42
CA ILE A 102 -12.83 -3.88 -13.54
C ILE A 102 -11.31 -4.08 -13.57
N PHE A 103 -10.84 -5.33 -13.62
CA PHE A 103 -9.42 -5.67 -13.74
C PHE A 103 -9.11 -6.20 -15.15
N ASN A 104 -8.95 -5.27 -16.11
CA ASN A 104 -8.70 -5.56 -17.52
C ASN A 104 -7.28 -5.15 -17.96
N HIS A 105 -7.00 -5.29 -19.26
CA HIS A 105 -5.71 -4.94 -19.88
C HIS A 105 -5.37 -3.44 -19.82
N ASP A 106 -6.35 -2.56 -19.65
CA ASP A 106 -6.14 -1.11 -19.62
C ASP A 106 -5.74 -0.62 -18.23
N PHE A 107 -6.35 -1.19 -17.18
CA PHE A 107 -6.14 -0.77 -15.79
C PHE A 107 -5.02 -1.54 -15.09
N MET A 108 -4.81 -2.82 -15.43
CA MET A 108 -3.77 -3.64 -14.81
C MET A 108 -2.37 -2.99 -14.86
N PRO A 109 -1.91 -2.40 -15.98
CA PRO A 109 -0.61 -1.74 -16.03
C PRO A 109 -0.49 -0.57 -15.06
N GLN A 110 -1.60 0.12 -14.80
CA GLN A 110 -1.63 1.26 -13.87
C GLN A 110 -1.55 0.76 -12.42
N LEU A 111 -2.26 -0.31 -12.08
CA LEU A 111 -2.26 -0.88 -10.73
C LEU A 111 -0.89 -1.48 -10.36
N LEU A 112 -0.23 -2.14 -11.31
CA LEU A 112 1.07 -2.78 -11.12
C LEU A 112 2.26 -1.88 -11.50
N ARG A 113 2.01 -0.57 -11.69
CA ARG A 113 3.06 0.37 -12.10
C ARG A 113 4.15 0.47 -11.02
N THR A 114 5.38 0.19 -11.43
CA THR A 114 6.60 0.37 -10.61
C THR A 114 7.40 1.62 -10.98
N LYS A 115 7.07 2.25 -12.12
CA LYS A 115 7.74 3.47 -12.57
C LYS A 115 7.38 4.64 -11.66
N ASN A 116 8.41 5.31 -11.15
CA ASN A 116 8.30 6.51 -10.32
C ASN A 116 7.49 7.63 -11.02
N LEU A 117 7.09 8.62 -10.22
CA LEU A 117 6.46 9.83 -10.74
C LEU A 117 7.51 10.70 -11.45
N PRO A 118 7.15 11.42 -12.54
CA PRO A 118 8.09 12.22 -13.32
C PRO A 118 8.91 13.21 -12.47
N GLU A 119 8.26 13.85 -11.49
CA GLU A 119 8.91 14.80 -10.59
C GLU A 119 9.96 14.17 -9.67
N ILE A 120 9.83 12.87 -9.37
CA ILE A 120 10.81 12.12 -8.57
C ILE A 120 11.99 11.73 -9.48
N GLU A 121 11.72 11.24 -10.69
CA GLU A 121 12.76 10.88 -11.66
C GLU A 121 13.65 12.08 -12.00
N GLU A 122 13.07 13.28 -12.13
CA GLU A 122 13.84 14.48 -12.42
C GLU A 122 14.72 14.91 -11.24
N ARG A 123 14.24 14.76 -10.00
CA ARG A 123 15.06 15.02 -8.80
C ARG A 123 16.23 14.07 -8.64
N GLU A 124 16.11 12.83 -9.11
CA GLU A 124 17.20 11.84 -9.05
C GLU A 124 18.28 12.07 -10.14
N ARG A 125 17.99 12.88 -11.16
CA ARG A 125 18.94 13.23 -12.22
C ARG A 125 19.84 14.43 -11.88
N LEU A 126 19.42 15.25 -10.92
CA LEU A 126 20.15 16.41 -10.39
C LEU A 126 21.18 15.99 -9.34
#